data_AF-A0A7C3LU10-F1
#
_entry.id   AF-A0A7C3LU10-F1
#
_cell.length_a   1.000
_cell.length_b   1.000
_cell.length_c   1.000
_cell.angle_alpha   90.00
_cell.angle_beta   90.00
_cell.angle_gamma   90.00
#
_symmetry.space_group_name_H-M   'P 1'
#
loop_
_entity.id
_entity.type
_entity.pdbx_description
1 polymer ?
#
loop_
_entity_poly.entity_id
_entity_poly.type
_entity_poly.pdbx_seq_one_letter_code
_entity_poly.pdbx_strand_id
1 'polypeptide(L)' 'MNNIELAKSNLRQAEERLKHAREALDSGNYPYVVRQSQEAVELSLKGALRLAGIEPPKWHD' A
#
# COMPACT_ATOMS: atom_id res chain seq x y z
N MET A 1 7.32 -17.56 0.14
CA MET A 1 6.10 -17.06 0.83
C MET A 1 4.90 -17.44 -0.02
N ASN A 2 3.79 -17.88 0.57
CA ASN A 2 2.55 -18.12 -0.18
C ASN A 2 1.80 -16.80 -0.42
N ASN A 3 0.76 -16.81 -1.27
CA ASN A 3 -0.01 -15.61 -1.62
C ASN A 3 -0.63 -14.92 -0.40
N ILE A 4 -1.01 -15.69 0.64
CA ILE A 4 -1.57 -15.16 1.88
C ILE A 4 -0.52 -14.37 2.65
N GLU A 5 0.71 -14.89 2.79
CA GLU A 5 1.80 -14.20 3.47
C GLU A 5 2.24 -12.94 2.73
N LEU A 6 2.25 -12.98 1.39
CA LEU A 6 2.50 -11.79 0.57
C LEU A 6 1.37 -10.76 0.70
N ALA A 7 0.12 -11.20 0.74
CA ALA A 7 -1.02 -10.31 0.94
C ALA A 7 -0.96 -9.60 2.30
N LYS A 8 -0.73 -10.35 3.38
CA LYS A 8 -0.54 -9.78 4.73
C LYS A 8 0.61 -8.78 4.75
N SER A 9 1.72 -9.08 4.06
CA SER A 9 2.84 -8.16 3.96
C SER A 9 2.47 -6.85 3.27
N ASN A 10 1.72 -6.92 2.16
CA ASN A 10 1.27 -5.71 1.46
C ASN A 10 0.31 -4.88 2.33
N LEU A 11 -0.66 -5.53 3.00
CA LEU A 11 -1.62 -4.82 3.85
C LEU A 11 -0.94 -4.14 5.04
N ARG A 12 0.02 -4.81 5.70
CA ARG A 12 0.84 -4.16 6.75
C ARG A 12 1.59 -2.95 6.23
N GLN A 13 2.20 -3.05 5.04
CA GLN A 13 2.90 -1.91 4.46
C GLN A 13 1.93 -0.77 4.10
N ALA A 14 0.73 -1.09 3.63
CA ALA A 14 -0.30 -0.08 3.36
C ALA A 14 -0.71 0.68 4.63
N GLU A 15 -0.86 -0.03 5.76
CA GLU A 15 -1.13 0.58 7.06
C GLU A 15 -0.01 1.54 7.48
N GLU A 16 1.27 1.15 7.31
CA GLU A 16 2.40 2.05 7.58
C GLU A 16 2.39 3.29 6.68
N ARG A 17 2.03 3.16 5.39
CA ARG A 17 1.88 4.30 4.49
C ARG A 17 0.79 5.26 4.95
N LEU A 18 -0.33 4.76 5.47
CA LEU A 18 -1.39 5.60 6.02
C LEU A 18 -0.94 6.36 7.27
N LYS A 19 -0.12 5.75 8.13
CA LYS A 19 0.48 6.42 9.29
C LYS A 19 1.36 7.60 8.85
N HIS A 20 2.28 7.36 7.92
CA HIS A 20 3.13 8.43 7.39
C HIS A 20 2.33 9.51 6.65
N ALA A 21 1.27 9.14 5.93
CA ALA A 21 0.39 10.10 5.28
C ALA A 21 -0.29 11.03 6.31
N ARG A 22 -0.66 10.50 7.48
CA ARG A 22 -1.21 11.30 8.58
C ARG A 22 -0.18 12.28 9.15
N GLU A 23 1.02 11.81 9.46
CA GLU A 23 2.11 12.65 9.96
C GLU A 23 2.52 13.74 8.96
N ALA A 24 2.54 13.39 7.67
CA ALA A 24 2.81 14.32 6.58
C ALA A 24 1.72 15.40 6.46
N LEU A 25 0.47 15.04 6.72
CA LEU A 25 -0.65 15.98 6.71
C LEU A 25 -0.51 16.98 7.86
N ASP A 26 -0.20 16.50 9.06
CA ASP A 26 -0.06 17.33 10.26
C ASP A 26 1.13 18.31 10.13
N SER A 27 2.17 17.95 9.38
CA SER A 27 3.33 18.80 9.08
C SER A 27 3.20 19.67 7.83
N GLY A 28 2.06 19.60 7.12
CA GLY A 28 1.81 20.38 5.90
C GLY A 28 2.60 19.91 4.66
N ASN A 29 3.20 18.72 4.70
CA ASN A 29 3.90 18.12 3.57
C ASN A 29 2.93 17.42 2.61
N TYR A 30 2.06 18.20 1.97
CA TYR A 30 1.01 17.68 1.09
C TYR A 30 1.50 16.82 -0.09
N PRO A 31 2.63 17.13 -0.77
CA PRO A 31 3.16 16.24 -1.79
C PRO A 31 3.46 14.83 -1.25
N TYR A 32 3.96 14.74 -0.02
CA TYR A 32 4.24 13.46 0.60
C TYR A 32 2.97 12.73 1.04
N VAL A 33 1.93 13.45 1.49
CA VAL A 33 0.59 12.87 1.76
C VAL A 33 0.06 12.14 0.53
N VAL A 34 0.10 12.78 -0.63
CA VAL A 34 -0.41 12.21 -1.89
C VAL A 34 0.38 10.96 -2.26
N ARG A 35 1.71 11.02 -2.19
CA ARG A 35 2.58 9.88 -2.48
C ARG A 35 2.31 8.68 -1.56
N GLN A 36 2.27 8.91 -0.25
CA GLN A 36 2.01 7.83 0.71
C GLN A 36 0.59 7.25 0.53
N SER A 37 -0.40 8.09 0.19
CA SER A 37 -1.75 7.63 -0.10
C SER A 37 -1.81 6.77 -1.37
N GLN A 38 -1.11 7.15 -2.43
CA GLN A 38 -0.99 6.35 -3.65
C GLN A 38 -0.37 4.97 -3.35
N GLU A 39 0.77 4.95 -2.66
CA GLU A 39 1.46 3.70 -2.29
C GLU A 39 0.58 2.81 -1.41
N ALA A 40 -0.20 3.39 -0.48
CA ALA A 40 -1.16 2.66 0.35
C ALA A 40 -2.25 1.97 -0.47
N VAL A 41 -2.82 2.67 -1.47
CA VAL A 41 -3.84 2.12 -2.38
C VAL A 41 -3.26 0.98 -3.21
N GLU A 42 -2.08 1.16 -3.80
CA GLU A 42 -1.42 0.15 -4.61
C GLU A 42 -1.14 -1.13 -3.80
N LEU A 43 -0.59 -0.99 -2.61
CA LEU A 43 -0.31 -2.11 -1.70
C LEU A 43 -1.61 -2.81 -1.27
N SER A 44 -2.66 -2.04 -0.97
CA SER A 44 -3.97 -2.60 -0.60
C SER A 44 -4.58 -3.43 -1.74
N LEU A 45 -4.54 -2.92 -2.97
CA LEU A 45 -5.03 -3.63 -4.16
C LEU A 45 -4.21 -4.89 -4.43
N LYS A 46 -2.87 -4.80 -4.37
CA LYS A 46 -1.98 -5.97 -4.49
C LYS A 46 -2.26 -7.02 -3.41
N GLY A 47 -2.56 -6.59 -2.19
CA GLY A 47 -2.96 -7.45 -1.08
C GLY A 47 -4.27 -8.17 -1.36
N ALA A 48 -5.31 -7.42 -1.74
CA ALA A 48 -6.63 -7.95 -2.05
C ALA A 48 -6.61 -8.97 -3.20
N LEU A 49 -5.91 -8.67 -4.30
CA LEU A 49 -5.76 -9.58 -5.43
C LEU A 49 -5.12 -10.91 -4.99
N ARG A 50 -4.05 -10.84 -4.19
CA ARG A 50 -3.37 -12.04 -3.68
C ARG A 50 -4.23 -12.87 -2.73
N LEU A 51 -5.06 -12.24 -1.91
CA LEU A 51 -6.05 -12.94 -1.08
C LEU A 51 -7.09 -13.67 -1.94
N ALA A 52 -7.47 -13.08 -3.08
CA ALA A 52 -8.36 -13.71 -4.06
C ALA A 52 -7.67 -14.77 -4.95
N GLY A 53 -6.39 -15.07 -4.72
CA GLY A 53 -5.64 -16.01 -5.56
C GLY A 53 -5.21 -15.46 -6.92
N ILE A 54 -5.32 -14.15 -7.12
CA ILE A 54 -4.97 -13.44 -8.35
C ILE A 54 -3.58 -12.82 -8.21
N GLU A 55 -2.66 -13.13 -9.12
CA GLU A 55 -1.36 -12.44 -9.14
C GLU A 55 -1.54 -11.02 -9.68
N PRO A 56 -1.16 -9.97 -8.93
CA PRO A 56 -1.29 -8.60 -9.40
C PRO A 56 -0.39 -8.31 -10.60
N PRO A 57 -0.83 -7.40 -11.49
CA PRO A 57 -0.05 -7.03 -12.66
C PRO A 57 1.31 -6.45 -12.26
N LYS A 58 2.37 -6.87 -12.96
CA LYS A 58 3.72 -6.31 -12.84
C LYS A 58 3.87 -5.11 -13.78
N TRP A 59 3.15 -4.05 -13.48
CA TRP A 59 3.30 -2.80 -14.22
C TRP A 59 4.29 -1.95 -13.42
N HIS A 60 5.40 -1.62 -14.06
CA HIS A 60 6.36 -0.67 -13.52
C HIS A 60 5.97 0.69 -14.11
N ASP A 61 5.41 1.56 -13.28
CA ASP A 61 5.34 3.01 -13.51
C ASP A 61 6.52 3.69 -12.80
#